data_AF-A0A3C1YRZ4-F1
#
_entry.id   AF-A0A3C1YRZ4-F1
#
_cell.length_a   1.000
_cell.length_b   1.000
_cell.length_c   1.000
_cell.angle_alpha   90.00
_cell.angle_beta   90.00
_cell.angle_gamma   90.00
#
_symmetry.space_group_name_H-M   'P 1'
#
loop_
_entity.id
_entity.type
_entity.pdbx_description
1 polymer ?
#
loop_
_entity_poly.entity_id
_entity_poly.type
_entity_poly.pdbx_seq_one_letter_code
_entity_poly.pdbx_strand_id
1 'polypeptide(L)'
;RLFIESVDKLFDENRRDKIHIGGTTNILSQPEFESAKNFKSIIELMENEDIIIHVLETGDIKNGAANVTIGEETKIEHLKNFSIVTKTYNVGDVSGTIGLLGPKRMEYSKMIPLVDFVATTISNLFERKI
;
A
#
# COMPACT_ATOMS: atom_id res chain seq x y z
N ARG A 1 -4.54 3.98 15.76
CA ARG A 1 -3.54 3.53 16.76
C ARG A 1 -2.59 2.48 16.20
N LEU A 2 -3.08 1.47 15.46
CA LEU A 2 -2.25 0.42 14.82
C LEU A 2 -1.06 0.91 13.96
N PHE A 3 -1.24 2.01 13.20
CA PHE A 3 -0.17 2.51 12.32
C PHE A 3 1.03 3.03 13.11
N ILE A 4 0.80 3.79 14.19
CA ILE A 4 1.84 4.39 15.04
C ILE A 4 2.66 3.31 15.77
N GLU A 5 2.01 2.24 16.24
CA GLU A 5 2.69 1.14 16.93
C GLU A 5 3.53 0.26 15.98
N SER A 6 3.30 0.36 14.67
CA SER A 6 4.06 -0.38 13.67
C SER A 6 5.29 0.38 13.17
N VAL A 7 5.42 1.67 13.50
CA VAL A 7 6.49 2.56 13.04
C VAL A 7 7.85 1.98 13.39
N ASP A 8 8.06 1.53 14.63
CA ASP A 8 9.35 1.00 15.06
C ASP A 8 9.79 -0.26 14.31
N LYS A 9 8.85 -1.02 13.74
CA LYS A 9 9.14 -2.23 12.93
C LYS A 9 9.49 -1.90 11.48
N LEU A 10 9.09 -0.74 10.97
CA LEU A 10 9.42 -0.25 9.63
C LEU A 10 10.90 0.13 9.49
N PHE A 11 11.58 0.45 10.60
CA PHE A 11 12.92 1.05 10.60
C PHE A 11 14.02 0.12 11.17
N ASP A 12 13.76 -1.19 11.25
CA ASP A 12 14.76 -2.19 11.64
C ASP A 12 15.73 -2.44 10.46
N GLU A 13 16.90 -1.78 10.50
CA GLU A 13 17.92 -1.70 9.44
C GLU A 13 18.50 -3.05 8.96
N ASN A 14 18.20 -4.17 9.62
CA ASN A 14 18.77 -5.47 9.32
C ASN A 14 18.04 -6.29 8.24
N ARG A 15 16.98 -5.76 7.60
CA ARG A 15 16.27 -6.47 6.52
C ARG A 15 15.81 -5.51 5.43
N ARG A 16 16.49 -5.53 4.28
CA ARG A 16 16.27 -4.63 3.13
C ARG A 16 14.92 -4.83 2.42
N ASP A 17 14.20 -5.91 2.72
CA ASP A 17 12.96 -6.29 2.02
C ASP A 17 11.81 -6.61 2.99
N LYS A 18 11.63 -5.82 4.06
CA LYS A 18 10.46 -5.98 4.94
C LYS A 18 9.29 -5.14 4.41
N ILE A 19 8.36 -5.79 3.73
CA ILE A 19 7.03 -5.22 3.54
C ILE A 19 6.29 -5.21 4.88
N HIS A 20 5.55 -4.12 5.16
CA HIS A 20 4.66 -4.07 6.31
C HIS A 20 3.22 -3.91 5.86
N ILE A 21 2.38 -4.86 6.25
CA ILE A 21 0.97 -4.89 5.89
C ILE A 21 0.14 -4.58 7.13
N GLY A 22 -0.74 -3.58 7.01
CA GLY A 22 -1.68 -3.18 8.04
C GLY A 22 -3.09 -3.03 7.49
N GLY A 23 -4.08 -3.04 8.38
CA GLY A 23 -5.48 -2.83 7.98
C GLY A 23 -6.22 -4.08 7.48
N THR A 24 -5.62 -5.27 7.59
CA THR A 24 -6.21 -6.57 7.24
C THR A 24 -7.62 -6.77 7.77
N THR A 25 -7.82 -6.57 9.08
CA THR A 25 -9.14 -6.76 9.69
C THR A 25 -10.17 -5.77 9.14
N ASN A 26 -9.73 -4.57 8.76
CA ASN A 26 -10.59 -3.55 8.19
C ASN A 26 -11.03 -3.94 6.76
N ILE A 27 -10.12 -4.46 5.94
CA ILE A 27 -10.47 -4.89 4.59
C ILE A 27 -11.41 -6.11 4.60
N LEU A 28 -11.16 -7.08 5.48
CA LEU A 28 -12.02 -8.27 5.64
C LEU A 28 -13.45 -7.96 6.12
N SER A 29 -13.68 -6.76 6.66
CA SER A 29 -15.00 -6.31 7.12
C SER A 29 -15.85 -5.66 6.02
N GLN A 30 -15.31 -5.46 4.81
CA GLN A 30 -16.03 -4.82 3.72
C GLN A 30 -16.98 -5.81 3.00
N PRO A 31 -18.17 -5.35 2.51
CA PRO A 31 -19.15 -6.20 1.82
C PRO A 31 -18.58 -6.97 0.62
N GLU A 32 -17.57 -6.40 -0.04
CA GLU A 32 -16.89 -7.02 -1.18
C GLU A 32 -16.18 -8.34 -0.83
N PHE A 33 -15.93 -8.61 0.46
CA PHE A 33 -15.31 -9.85 0.95
C PHE A 33 -16.30 -10.86 1.51
N GLU A 34 -17.62 -10.62 1.37
CA GLU A 34 -18.64 -11.64 1.67
C GLU A 34 -18.53 -12.85 0.71
N SER A 35 -17.98 -12.64 -0.49
CA SER A 35 -17.70 -13.77 -1.39
C SER A 35 -16.46 -14.54 -0.95
N ALA A 36 -16.60 -15.86 -0.80
CA ALA A 36 -15.49 -16.75 -0.47
C ALA A 36 -14.31 -16.64 -1.46
N LYS A 37 -14.58 -16.28 -2.72
CA LYS A 37 -13.55 -16.04 -3.73
C LYS A 37 -12.69 -14.82 -3.39
N ASN A 38 -13.29 -13.66 -3.12
CA ASN A 38 -12.55 -12.44 -2.79
C ASN A 38 -11.83 -12.57 -1.44
N PHE A 39 -12.45 -13.25 -0.47
CA PHE A 39 -11.83 -13.56 0.81
C PHE A 39 -10.58 -14.42 0.63
N LYS A 40 -10.66 -15.48 -0.17
CA LYS A 40 -9.48 -16.32 -0.47
C LYS A 40 -8.38 -15.51 -1.18
N SER A 41 -8.72 -14.71 -2.19
CA SER A 41 -7.74 -13.93 -2.94
C SER A 41 -6.99 -12.90 -2.09
N ILE A 42 -7.65 -12.25 -1.11
CA ILE A 42 -6.96 -11.31 -0.22
C ILE A 42 -6.06 -12.03 0.78
N ILE A 43 -6.47 -13.19 1.31
CA ILE A 43 -5.62 -14.00 2.19
C ILE A 43 -4.37 -14.49 1.43
N GLU A 44 -4.53 -14.98 0.20
CA GLU A 44 -3.41 -15.40 -0.65
C GLU A 44 -2.44 -14.24 -0.95
N LEU A 45 -2.98 -13.04 -1.18
CA LEU A 45 -2.17 -11.83 -1.36
C LEU A 45 -1.36 -11.50 -0.11
N MET A 46 -1.97 -11.68 1.06
CA MET A 46 -1.36 -11.36 2.34
C MET A 46 -0.31 -12.36 2.80
N GLU A 47 -0.46 -13.62 2.42
CA GLU A 47 0.53 -14.66 2.67
C GLU A 47 1.73 -14.58 1.71
N ASN A 48 1.57 -13.88 0.58
CA ASN A 48 2.59 -13.78 -0.46
C ASN A 48 3.10 -12.33 -0.60
N GLU A 49 4.13 -12.01 0.17
CA GLU A 49 4.79 -10.70 0.18
C GLU A 49 5.32 -10.29 -1.20
N ASP A 50 5.81 -11.25 -2.01
CA ASP A 50 6.38 -10.99 -3.34
C ASP A 50 5.35 -10.40 -4.32
N ILE A 51 4.09 -10.85 -4.25
CA ILE A 51 3.03 -10.32 -5.11
C ILE A 51 2.79 -8.85 -4.80
N ILE A 52 2.80 -8.47 -3.52
CA ILE A 52 2.57 -7.08 -3.13
C ILE A 52 3.78 -6.22 -3.50
N ILE A 53 5.00 -6.72 -3.25
CA ILE A 53 6.25 -6.03 -3.64
C ILE A 53 6.23 -5.72 -5.14
N HIS A 54 5.93 -6.71 -5.98
CA HIS A 54 5.88 -6.51 -7.43
C HIS A 54 4.89 -5.42 -7.86
N VAL A 55 3.76 -5.30 -7.16
CA VAL A 55 2.76 -4.28 -7.47
C VAL A 55 3.16 -2.90 -6.99
N LEU A 56 3.87 -2.81 -5.87
CA LEU A 56 4.41 -1.55 -5.36
C LEU A 56 5.57 -1.04 -6.24
N GLU A 57 6.36 -1.94 -6.84
CA GLU A 57 7.45 -1.61 -7.77
C GLU A 57 6.97 -1.20 -9.17
N THR A 58 5.84 -1.74 -9.61
CA THR A 58 5.28 -1.46 -10.96
C THR A 58 4.47 -0.17 -11.04
N GLY A 59 4.17 0.48 -9.90
CA GLY A 59 3.50 1.77 -9.85
C GLY A 59 4.37 2.85 -10.52
N ASP A 60 3.95 3.31 -11.69
CA ASP A 60 4.69 4.28 -12.51
C ASP A 60 4.90 5.59 -11.71
N ILE A 61 6.14 5.80 -11.24
CA ILE A 61 6.60 6.92 -10.40
C ILE A 61 6.76 8.16 -11.27
N LYS A 62 5.67 8.60 -11.91
CA LYS A 62 5.70 9.81 -12.73
C LYS A 62 5.38 11.01 -11.86
N ASN A 63 6.40 11.84 -11.64
CA ASN A 63 6.30 13.21 -11.12
C ASN A 63 5.92 13.36 -9.63
N GLY A 64 6.15 12.34 -8.80
CA GLY A 64 5.93 12.44 -7.35
C GLY A 64 4.45 12.51 -6.92
N ALA A 65 3.52 12.32 -7.85
CA ALA A 65 2.10 12.21 -7.57
C ALA A 65 1.73 10.78 -7.17
N ALA A 66 0.61 10.64 -6.45
CA ALA A 66 0.04 9.32 -6.18
C ALA A 66 -0.43 8.65 -7.48
N ASN A 67 -0.10 7.37 -7.63
CA ASN A 67 -0.48 6.53 -8.75
C ASN A 67 -1.67 5.63 -8.35
N VAL A 68 -2.56 5.32 -9.29
CA VAL A 68 -3.70 4.43 -9.07
C VAL A 68 -3.66 3.31 -10.09
N THR A 69 -3.61 2.08 -9.61
CA THR A 69 -3.71 0.86 -10.41
C THR A 69 -5.04 0.18 -10.13
N ILE A 70 -5.85 -0.05 -11.16
CA ILE A 70 -7.22 -0.57 -11.03
C ILE A 70 -7.32 -1.97 -11.63
N GLY A 71 -7.49 -2.97 -10.77
CA GLY A 71 -7.90 -4.33 -11.12
C GLY A 71 -7.10 -4.95 -12.25
N GLU A 72 -7.65 -4.90 -13.47
CA GLU A 72 -7.08 -5.50 -14.68
C GLU A 72 -5.70 -4.92 -15.05
N GLU A 73 -5.40 -3.69 -14.63
CA GLU A 73 -4.09 -3.06 -14.87
C GLU A 73 -2.95 -3.77 -14.14
N THR A 74 -3.26 -4.47 -13.04
CA THR A 74 -2.25 -5.22 -12.27
C THR A 74 -1.73 -6.45 -13.01
N LYS A 75 -2.46 -6.96 -14.02
CA LYS A 75 -2.18 -8.23 -14.75
C LYS A 75 -2.02 -9.45 -13.82
N ILE A 76 -2.48 -9.36 -12.57
CA ILE A 76 -2.41 -10.41 -11.56
C ILE A 76 -3.84 -10.87 -11.26
N GLU A 77 -4.10 -12.17 -11.43
CA GLU A 77 -5.46 -12.73 -11.30
C GLU A 77 -6.10 -12.42 -9.93
N HIS A 78 -5.32 -12.56 -8.86
CA HIS A 78 -5.74 -12.31 -7.48
C HIS A 78 -6.05 -10.84 -7.19
N LEU A 79 -5.63 -9.91 -8.06
CA LEU A 79 -5.80 -8.47 -7.90
C LEU A 79 -6.88 -7.84 -8.77
N LYS A 80 -7.53 -8.60 -9.66
CA LYS A 80 -8.56 -8.07 -10.58
C LYS A 80 -9.73 -7.35 -9.91
N ASN A 81 -10.04 -7.74 -8.67
CA ASN A 81 -11.14 -7.16 -7.89
C ASN A 81 -10.69 -6.02 -6.97
N PHE A 82 -9.39 -5.72 -6.94
CA PHE A 82 -8.79 -4.73 -6.07
C PHE A 82 -8.22 -3.57 -6.86
N SER A 83 -8.08 -2.44 -6.17
CA SER A 83 -7.36 -1.27 -6.65
C SER A 83 -6.29 -0.91 -5.64
N ILE A 84 -5.20 -0.36 -6.14
CA ILE A 84 -4.04 0.01 -5.34
C ILE A 84 -3.71 1.47 -5.64
N VAL A 85 -3.56 2.27 -4.58
CA VAL A 85 -3.07 3.64 -4.67
C VAL A 85 -1.69 3.69 -4.05
N THR A 86 -0.68 4.05 -4.82
CA THR A 86 0.71 4.11 -4.34
C THR A 86 1.27 5.52 -4.39
N LYS A 87 2.22 5.82 -3.51
CA LYS A 87 3.08 7.01 -3.62
C LYS A 87 4.44 6.73 -3.01
N THR A 88 5.48 7.22 -3.68
CA THR A 88 6.85 7.17 -3.16
C THR A 88 7.08 8.28 -2.15
N TYR A 89 7.75 7.97 -1.05
CA TYR A 89 8.28 8.92 -0.07
C TYR A 89 9.81 8.82 -0.03
N ASN A 90 10.46 9.89 0.37
CA ASN A 90 11.93 9.97 0.42
C ASN A 90 12.37 10.37 1.83
N VAL A 91 13.37 9.67 2.36
CA VAL A 91 13.98 9.92 3.67
C VAL A 91 15.49 9.96 3.47
N GLY A 92 16.06 11.16 3.40
CA GLY A 92 17.46 11.34 2.98
C GLY A 92 17.68 10.75 1.59
N ASP A 93 18.63 9.82 1.47
CA ASP A 93 18.96 9.13 0.22
C ASP A 93 18.13 7.83 0.01
N VAL A 94 17.21 7.50 0.91
CA VAL A 94 16.38 6.29 0.83
C VAL A 94 14.99 6.62 0.32
N SER A 95 14.55 5.94 -0.74
CA SER A 95 13.17 6.00 -1.25
C SER A 95 12.40 4.76 -0.81
N GLY A 96 11.15 4.94 -0.38
CA GLY A 96 10.21 3.86 -0.09
C GLY A 96 8.85 4.13 -0.71
N THR A 97 7.99 3.12 -0.81
CA THR A 97 6.65 3.24 -1.40
C THR A 97 5.60 2.91 -0.35
N ILE A 98 4.61 3.80 -0.18
CA ILE A 98 3.39 3.49 0.56
C ILE A 98 2.29 3.12 -0.42
N GLY A 99 1.54 2.07 -0.10
CA GLY A 99 0.41 1.60 -0.90
C GLY A 99 -0.85 1.44 -0.05
N LEU A 100 -2.00 1.82 -0.61
CA LEU A 100 -3.32 1.52 -0.09
C LEU A 100 -3.98 0.51 -1.02
N LEU A 101 -4.29 -0.67 -0.50
CA LEU A 101 -5.09 -1.69 -1.17
C LEU A 101 -6.56 -1.55 -0.77
N GLY A 102 -7.46 -1.55 -1.74
CA GLY A 102 -8.90 -1.46 -1.51
C GLY A 102 -9.73 -2.14 -2.59
N PRO A 103 -11.06 -2.20 -2.43
CA PRO A 103 -11.95 -2.69 -3.47
C PRO A 103 -11.93 -1.76 -4.69
N LYS A 104 -12.25 -2.32 -5.87
CA LYS A 104 -12.33 -1.55 -7.13
C LYS A 104 -13.25 -0.33 -7.05
N ARG A 105 -14.28 -0.34 -6.19
CA ARG A 105 -15.26 0.74 -6.01
C ARG A 105 -15.04 1.59 -4.74
N MET A 106 -13.79 1.85 -4.37
CA MET A 106 -13.48 2.73 -3.24
C MET A 106 -13.66 4.23 -3.56
N GLU A 107 -13.71 5.08 -2.53
CA GLU A 107 -13.79 6.54 -2.66
C GLU A 107 -12.42 7.16 -3.04
N TYR A 108 -12.03 7.04 -4.31
CA TYR A 108 -10.73 7.53 -4.81
C TYR A 108 -10.46 9.02 -4.49
N SER A 109 -11.50 9.86 -4.53
CA SER A 109 -11.41 11.29 -4.19
C SER A 109 -10.95 11.55 -2.75
N LYS A 110 -11.14 10.59 -1.83
CA LYS A 110 -10.64 10.64 -0.46
C LYS A 110 -9.34 9.87 -0.28
N MET A 111 -9.22 8.72 -0.93
CA MET A 111 -8.07 7.83 -0.76
C MET A 111 -6.79 8.38 -1.39
N ILE A 112 -6.88 8.99 -2.58
CA ILE A 112 -5.72 9.58 -3.25
C ILE A 112 -5.08 10.70 -2.41
N PRO A 113 -5.83 11.73 -1.95
CA PRO A 113 -5.24 12.76 -1.08
C PRO A 113 -4.73 12.23 0.25
N LEU A 114 -5.36 11.18 0.80
CA LEU A 114 -4.91 10.57 2.06
C LEU A 114 -3.52 9.93 1.91
N VAL A 115 -3.34 9.09 0.88
CA VAL A 115 -2.04 8.47 0.59
C VAL A 115 -1.00 9.55 0.27
N ASP A 116 -1.41 10.57 -0.48
CA ASP A 116 -0.59 11.73 -0.82
C ASP A 116 -0.04 12.44 0.43
N PHE A 117 -0.94 12.75 1.36
CA PHE A 117 -0.65 13.41 2.63
C PHE A 117 0.25 12.56 3.52
N VAL A 118 -0.01 11.26 3.65
CA VAL A 118 0.81 10.37 4.49
C VAL A 118 2.24 10.27 3.95
N ALA A 119 2.41 10.05 2.64
CA ALA A 119 3.74 9.96 2.03
C ALA A 119 4.53 11.27 2.21
N THR A 120 3.90 12.41 1.94
CA THR A 120 4.54 13.73 2.12
C THR A 120 4.86 14.01 3.59
N THR A 121 3.98 13.60 4.51
CA THR A 121 4.22 13.77 5.96
C THR A 121 5.41 12.93 6.40
N ILE A 122 5.54 11.69 5.93
CA ILE A 122 6.70 10.84 6.20
C ILE A 122 7.97 11.54 5.70
N SER A 123 8.02 11.96 4.43
CA SER A 123 9.18 12.68 3.89
C SER A 123 9.57 13.88 4.75
N ASN A 124 8.61 14.74 5.09
CA ASN A 124 8.85 15.96 5.87
C ASN A 124 9.27 15.70 7.32
N LEU A 125 8.73 14.66 7.96
CA LEU A 125 9.06 14.33 9.35
C LEU A 125 10.52 13.89 9.49
N PHE A 126 11.05 13.19 8.50
CA PHE A 126 12.41 12.69 8.53
C PHE A 126 13.42 13.69 7.96
N GLU A 127 13.04 14.56 7.03
CA GLU A 127 13.87 15.72 6.65
C GLU A 127 14.24 16.61 7.85
N ARG A 128 13.36 16.72 8.86
CA ARG A 128 13.59 17.54 10.05
C ARG A 128 14.45 16.88 11.14
N LYS A 129 14.76 15.59 11.01
CA LYS A 129 15.54 14.82 12.00
C LYS A 129 17.00 14.59 11.59
N ILE A 130 17.41 15.05 10.41
CA ILE A 130 18.78 14.99 9.89
C ILE A 130 19.46 16.34 10.13
#